data_AF-A0A530R0U8-F1
#
_entry.id   AF-A0A530R0U8-F1
#
_cell.length_a   1.000
_cell.length_b   1.000
_cell.length_c   1.000
_cell.angle_alpha   90.00
_cell.angle_beta   90.00
_cell.angle_gamma   90.00
#
_symmetry.space_group_name_H-M   'P 1'
#
loop_
_entity.id
_entity.type
_entity.pdbx_description
1 polymer ?
#
loop_
_entity_poly.entity_id
_entity_poly.type
_entity_poly.pdbx_seq_one_letter_code
_entity_poly.pdbx_strand_id
1 'polypeptide(L)'
;MGRATLIGFSAIAMWALLALLTDASGAVPPFLLSAITFTIGTSVGLVARLFMPAAANRPKIPPQVWVIGIAGLFGYHFFYFTALRNAPAVEASLIAYLWPLLIVLGSALMPGERLAWN
;
A
#
# COMPACT_ATOMS: atom_id res chain seq x y z
N MET A 1 0.28 -19.39 13.25
CA MET A 1 0.99 -18.10 13.24
C MET A 1 2.11 -18.01 12.18
N GLY A 2 3.12 -18.88 12.16
CA GLY A 2 4.32 -18.70 11.32
C GLY A 2 4.11 -18.49 9.80
N ARG A 3 3.10 -19.13 9.19
CA ARG A 3 2.77 -18.94 7.76
C ARG A 3 2.30 -17.51 7.43
N ALA A 4 1.47 -16.91 8.28
CA ALA A 4 0.99 -15.54 8.09
C ALA A 4 2.13 -14.52 8.27
N THR A 5 3.02 -14.76 9.23
CA THR A 5 4.21 -13.94 9.48
C THR A 5 5.18 -13.98 8.30
N LEU A 6 5.43 -15.17 7.71
CA LEU A 6 6.27 -15.31 6.51
C LEU A 6 5.70 -14.56 5.29
N ILE A 7 4.39 -14.62 5.08
CA ILE A 7 3.73 -13.88 4.00
C ILE A 7 3.86 -12.37 4.25
N GLY A 8 3.60 -11.90 5.48
CA GLY A 8 3.79 -10.49 5.83
C GLY A 8 5.24 -10.03 5.66
N PHE A 9 6.21 -10.86 6.02
CA PHE A 9 7.64 -10.58 5.84
C PHE A 9 8.01 -10.43 4.36
N SER A 10 7.40 -11.25 3.47
CA SER A 10 7.63 -11.14 2.04
C SER A 10 7.20 -9.77 1.47
N ALA A 11 6.14 -9.17 2.01
CA ALA A 11 5.71 -7.82 1.63
C ALA A 11 6.76 -6.77 2.01
N ILE A 12 7.36 -6.89 3.21
CA ILE A 12 8.43 -6.00 3.66
C ILE A 12 9.67 -6.15 2.76
N ALA A 13 10.05 -7.38 2.42
CA ALA A 13 11.16 -7.64 1.51
C ALA A 13 10.91 -7.04 0.11
N MET A 14 9.68 -7.15 -0.41
CA MET A 14 9.28 -6.52 -1.68
C MET A 14 9.35 -4.99 -1.60
N TRP A 15 8.95 -4.39 -0.48
CA TRP A 15 9.07 -2.94 -0.27
C TRP A 15 10.52 -2.48 -0.16
N ALA A 16 11.42 -3.27 0.43
CA ALA A 16 12.85 -2.92 0.51
C ALA A 16 13.49 -2.80 -0.89
N LEU A 17 13.05 -3.62 -1.85
CA LEU A 17 13.52 -3.57 -3.24
C LEU A 17 12.92 -2.42 -4.05
N LEU A 18 11.86 -1.77 -3.55
CA LEU A 18 11.12 -0.76 -4.31
C LEU A 18 12.00 0.45 -4.65
N ALA A 19 12.81 0.94 -3.70
CA ALA A 19 13.69 2.08 -3.94
C ALA A 19 14.72 1.78 -5.04
N LEU A 20 15.34 0.59 -5.00
CA LEU A 20 16.30 0.14 -6.01
C LEU A 20 15.65 0.01 -7.40
N LEU A 21 14.46 -0.59 -7.47
CA LEU A 21 13.74 -0.75 -8.74
C LEU A 21 13.19 0.57 -9.27
N THR A 22 12.86 1.51 -8.38
CA THR A 22 12.40 2.86 -8.76
C THR A 22 13.55 3.66 -9.37
N ASP A 23 14.74 3.61 -8.78
CA ASP A 23 15.93 4.22 -9.37
C ASP A 23 16.27 3.60 -10.75
N ALA A 24 16.21 2.27 -10.84
CA ALA A 24 16.40 1.54 -12.10
C ALA A 24 15.33 1.83 -13.16
N SER A 25 14.13 2.29 -12.77
CA SER A 25 13.04 2.63 -13.71
C SER A 25 13.31 3.90 -14.53
N GLY A 26 14.35 4.67 -14.18
CA GLY A 26 14.85 5.78 -14.98
C GLY A 26 13.85 6.92 -15.14
N ALA A 27 13.57 7.32 -16.37
CA ALA A 27 12.78 8.52 -16.69
C ALA A 27 11.26 8.27 -16.84
N VAL A 28 10.75 7.10 -16.46
CA VAL A 28 9.33 6.78 -16.60
C VAL A 28 8.50 7.72 -15.71
N PRO A 29 7.45 8.38 -16.24
CA PRO A 29 6.60 9.24 -15.42
C PRO A 29 5.96 8.46 -14.26
N PRO A 30 5.96 8.99 -13.03
CA PRO A 30 5.57 8.25 -11.84
C PRO A 30 4.13 7.71 -11.89
N PHE A 31 3.18 8.52 -12.39
CA PHE A 31 1.80 8.08 -12.55
C PHE A 31 1.63 6.96 -13.58
N LEU A 32 2.44 6.96 -14.65
CA LEU A 32 2.43 5.89 -15.64
C LEU A 32 3.00 4.60 -15.04
N LEU A 33 4.11 4.69 -14.31
CA LEU A 33 4.70 3.56 -13.61
C LEU A 33 3.72 2.96 -12.60
N SER A 34 3.05 3.80 -11.80
CA SER A 34 1.98 3.36 -10.91
C SER A 34 0.83 2.70 -11.67
N ALA A 35 0.34 3.29 -12.77
CA ALA A 35 -0.75 2.71 -13.55
C ALA A 35 -0.40 1.30 -14.08
N ILE A 36 0.81 1.13 -14.63
CA ILE A 36 1.28 -0.17 -15.15
C ILE A 36 1.42 -1.18 -14.01
N THR A 37 2.11 -0.82 -12.92
CA THR A 37 2.33 -1.72 -11.78
C THR A 37 1.04 -2.12 -11.07
N PHE A 38 0.11 -1.19 -10.86
CA PHE A 38 -1.22 -1.50 -10.32
C PHE A 38 -2.06 -2.37 -11.24
N THR A 39 -1.96 -2.18 -12.56
CA THR A 39 -2.65 -3.02 -13.55
C THR A 39 -2.11 -4.45 -13.50
N ILE A 40 -0.78 -4.62 -13.45
CA ILE A 40 -0.15 -5.94 -13.32
C ILE A 40 -0.56 -6.60 -11.99
N GLY A 41 -0.46 -5.89 -10.87
CA GLY A 41 -0.85 -6.41 -9.56
C GLY A 41 -2.31 -6.83 -9.49
N THR A 42 -3.21 -6.03 -10.07
CA THR A 42 -4.65 -6.35 -10.18
C THR A 42 -4.89 -7.57 -11.05
N SER A 43 -4.18 -7.68 -12.17
CA SER A 43 -4.28 -8.83 -13.09
C SER A 43 -3.82 -10.11 -12.42
N VAL A 44 -2.70 -10.08 -11.69
CA VAL A 44 -2.22 -11.23 -10.90
C VAL A 44 -3.25 -11.62 -9.84
N GLY A 45 -3.84 -10.66 -9.13
CA GLY A 45 -4.90 -10.92 -8.15
C GLY A 45 -6.16 -11.53 -8.77
N LEU A 46 -6.57 -11.05 -9.95
CA LEU A 46 -7.72 -11.58 -10.67
C LEU A 46 -7.46 -13.01 -11.18
N VAL A 47 -6.27 -13.26 -11.73
CA VAL A 47 -5.84 -14.60 -12.17
C VAL A 47 -5.76 -15.56 -10.99
N ALA A 48 -5.16 -15.15 -9.87
CA ALA A 48 -5.12 -15.96 -8.65
C ALA A 48 -6.53 -16.33 -8.15
N ARG A 49 -7.48 -15.39 -8.26
CA ARG A 49 -8.88 -15.63 -7.90
C ARG A 49 -9.56 -16.70 -8.76
N LEU A 50 -9.15 -16.89 -10.02
CA LEU A 50 -9.66 -17.97 -10.87
C LEU A 50 -9.25 -19.36 -10.39
N PHE A 51 -8.14 -19.47 -9.67
CA PHE A 51 -7.63 -20.72 -9.10
C PHE A 51 -8.04 -20.95 -7.64
N MET A 52 -8.70 -19.97 -7.01
CA MET A 52 -9.19 -20.08 -5.65
C MET A 52 -10.62 -20.64 -5.62
N PRO A 53 -10.98 -21.45 -4.60
CA PRO A 53 -12.36 -21.91 -4.44
C PRO A 53 -13.30 -20.72 -4.36
N ALA A 54 -14.42 -20.80 -5.09
CA ALA A 54 -15.41 -19.75 -5.12
C ALA A 54 -15.93 -19.49 -3.71
N ALA A 55 -15.89 -18.24 -3.26
CA ALA A 55 -16.45 -17.85 -1.98
C ALA A 55 -17.94 -18.23 -1.94
N ALA A 56 -18.32 -19.08 -0.99
CA ALA A 56 -19.68 -19.60 -0.83
C ALA A 56 -20.73 -18.49 -0.69
N ASN A 57 -20.31 -17.32 -0.20
CA ASN A 57 -21.09 -16.08 -0.18
C ASN A 57 -20.30 -14.99 -0.91
N ARG A 58 -20.95 -14.29 -1.85
CA ARG A 58 -20.48 -13.01 -2.40
C ARG A 58 -21.18 -11.88 -1.65
N PRO A 59 -20.72 -11.49 -0.44
CA PRO A 59 -21.28 -10.34 0.24
C PRO A 59 -21.13 -9.11 -0.67
N LYS A 60 -22.19 -8.30 -0.75
CA LYS A 60 -22.13 -7.01 -1.44
C LYS A 60 -21.09 -6.16 -0.71
N ILE A 61 -20.02 -5.79 -1.40
CA ILE A 61 -19.01 -4.90 -0.84
C ILE A 61 -19.65 -3.52 -0.70
N PRO A 62 -19.75 -2.97 0.52
CA PRO A 62 -20.37 -1.66 0.71
C PRO A 62 -19.54 -0.58 0.00
N PRO A 63 -20.20 0.48 -0.53
CA PRO A 63 -19.50 1.53 -1.29
C PRO A 63 -18.41 2.23 -0.46
N GLN A 64 -18.55 2.26 0.87
CA GLN A 64 -17.54 2.81 1.77
C GLN A 64 -16.19 2.11 1.63
N VAL A 65 -16.17 0.78 1.47
CA VAL A 65 -14.93 0.01 1.33
C VAL A 65 -14.24 0.32 0.01
N TRP A 66 -15.01 0.55 -1.06
CA TRP A 66 -14.47 1.01 -2.34
C TRP A 66 -13.84 2.40 -2.22
N VAL A 67 -14.54 3.34 -1.59
CA VAL A 67 -14.02 4.69 -1.38
C VAL A 67 -12.74 4.65 -0.56
N ILE A 68 -12.71 3.92 0.56
CA ILE A 68 -11.52 3.81 1.41
C ILE A 68 -10.35 3.16 0.65
N GLY A 69 -10.61 2.07 -0.08
CA GLY A 69 -9.57 1.38 -0.86
C GLY A 69 -9.01 2.26 -1.97
N ILE A 70 -9.88 2.82 -2.82
CA ILE A 70 -9.47 3.67 -3.95
C ILE A 70 -8.81 4.94 -3.43
N ALA A 71 -9.43 5.67 -2.50
CA ALA A 71 -8.88 6.92 -1.98
C ALA A 71 -7.57 6.69 -1.19
N GLY A 72 -7.45 5.59 -0.44
CA GLY A 72 -6.21 5.26 0.28
C GLY A 72 -5.06 4.95 -0.67
N LEU A 73 -5.27 4.02 -1.61
CA LEU A 73 -4.23 3.61 -2.56
C LEU A 73 -3.88 4.71 -3.55
N PHE A 74 -4.86 5.28 -4.25
CA PHE A 74 -4.63 6.32 -5.23
C PHE A 74 -4.23 7.65 -4.57
N GLY A 75 -4.91 8.03 -3.49
CA GLY A 75 -4.65 9.29 -2.79
C GLY A 75 -3.23 9.35 -2.23
N TYR A 76 -2.74 8.28 -1.60
CA TYR A 76 -1.35 8.21 -1.14
C TYR A 76 -0.36 8.49 -2.29
N HIS A 77 -0.50 7.79 -3.42
CA HIS A 77 0.39 7.97 -4.56
C HIS A 77 0.27 9.37 -5.17
N PHE A 78 -0.95 9.89 -5.29
CA PHE A 78 -1.21 11.23 -5.80
C PHE A 78 -0.53 12.31 -4.94
N PHE A 79 -0.71 12.27 -3.62
CA PHE A 79 -0.10 13.24 -2.71
C PHE A 79 1.42 13.07 -2.65
N TYR A 80 1.93 11.84 -2.65
CA TYR A 80 3.37 11.56 -2.64
C TYR A 80 4.08 12.13 -3.88
N PHE A 81 3.56 11.86 -5.09
CA PHE A 81 4.16 12.41 -6.31
C PHE A 81 3.98 13.91 -6.45
N THR A 82 2.87 14.46 -5.96
CA THR A 82 2.68 15.90 -5.86
C THR A 82 3.72 16.53 -4.92
N ALA A 83 4.00 15.90 -3.77
CA ALA A 83 5.02 16.37 -2.83
C ALA A 83 6.42 16.33 -3.46
N LEU A 84 6.78 15.25 -4.15
CA LEU A 84 8.07 15.14 -4.85
C LEU A 84 8.28 16.18 -5.96
N ARG A 85 7.20 16.71 -6.53
CA ARG A 85 7.27 17.80 -7.52
C ARG A 85 7.40 19.19 -6.90
N ASN A 86 6.99 19.36 -5.64
CA ASN A 86 6.96 20.65 -4.96
C ASN A 86 8.05 20.80 -3.89
N ALA A 87 8.72 19.72 -3.48
CA ALA A 87 9.75 19.70 -2.45
C ALA A 87 10.92 18.78 -2.84
N PRO A 88 12.11 18.97 -2.24
CA PRO A 88 13.23 18.04 -2.41
C PRO A 88 12.85 16.61 -2.05
N ALA A 89 13.32 15.63 -2.85
CA ALA A 89 12.92 14.24 -2.70
C ALA A 89 13.20 13.66 -1.31
N VAL A 90 14.31 14.07 -0.68
CA VAL A 90 14.71 13.63 0.66
C VAL A 90 13.71 14.13 1.71
N GLU A 91 13.35 15.41 1.69
CA GLU A 91 12.45 16.02 2.66
C GLU A 91 11.03 15.45 2.53
N ALA A 92 10.52 15.34 1.30
CA ALA A 92 9.22 14.75 1.03
C ALA A 92 9.15 13.29 1.50
N SER A 93 10.22 12.51 1.27
CA SER A 93 10.30 11.11 1.70
C SER A 93 10.39 10.98 3.23
N LEU A 94 11.16 11.84 3.90
CA LEU A 94 11.26 11.85 5.36
C LEU A 94 9.91 12.14 6.02
N ILE A 95 9.14 13.10 5.47
CA ILE A 95 7.78 13.38 5.95
C ILE A 95 6.88 12.18 5.68
N ALA A 96 6.97 11.57 4.49
CA ALA A 96 6.19 10.38 4.16
C ALA A 96 6.48 9.21 5.13
N TYR A 97 7.72 9.06 5.59
CA TYR A 97 8.14 8.04 6.56
C TYR A 97 7.49 8.17 7.95
N LEU A 98 6.67 9.19 8.23
CA LEU A 98 5.83 9.23 9.42
C LEU A 98 4.68 8.20 9.37
N TRP A 99 4.40 7.57 8.21
CA TRP A 99 3.31 6.61 8.08
C TRP A 99 3.29 5.49 9.13
N PRO A 100 4.42 4.86 9.57
CA PRO A 100 4.37 3.80 10.57
C PRO A 100 3.92 4.34 11.93
N LEU A 101 4.38 5.55 12.30
CA LEU A 101 3.97 6.23 13.52
C LEU A 101 2.47 6.55 13.48
N LEU A 102 1.98 7.06 12.35
CA LEU A 102 0.55 7.34 12.14
C LEU A 102 -0.30 6.07 12.22
N ILE A 103 0.20 4.92 11.73
CA ILE A 103 -0.49 3.64 11.88
C ILE A 103 -0.59 3.24 13.36
N VAL A 104 0.49 3.37 14.13
CA VAL A 104 0.50 3.04 15.57
C VAL A 104 -0.48 3.95 16.34
N LEU A 105 -0.42 5.26 16.09
CA LEU A 105 -1.33 6.24 16.71
C LEU A 105 -2.77 6.01 16.31
N GLY A 106 -3.04 5.78 15.02
CA GLY A 106 -4.37 5.48 14.51
C GLY A 106 -4.94 4.18 15.08
N SER A 107 -4.10 3.17 15.27
CA SER A 107 -4.49 1.90 15.90
C SER A 107 -4.87 2.10 17.36
N ALA A 108 -4.13 2.94 18.10
CA ALA A 108 -4.44 3.25 19.49
C ALA A 108 -5.75 4.04 19.68
N LEU A 109 -6.22 4.72 18.64
CA LEU A 109 -7.51 5.43 18.63
C LEU A 109 -8.69 4.51 18.29
N MET A 110 -8.45 3.25 17.91
CA MET A 110 -9.53 2.31 17.60
C MET A 110 -10.19 1.76 18.86
N PRO A 111 -11.53 1.54 18.85
CA PRO A 111 -12.24 1.01 20.00
C PRO A 111 -11.70 -0.37 20.40
N GLY A 112 -11.18 -0.48 21.63
CA GLY A 112 -10.72 -1.75 22.21
C GLY A 112 -9.21 -1.99 22.16
N GLU A 113 -8.43 -1.14 21.48
CA GLU A 113 -6.97 -1.22 21.48
C GLU A 113 -6.36 -0.39 22.62
N ARG A 114 -5.26 -0.87 23.21
CA ARG A 114 -4.52 -0.15 24.26
C ARG A 114 -3.05 -0.03 23.86
N LEU A 115 -2.58 1.21 23.72
CA LEU A 115 -1.16 1.49 23.53
C LEU A 115 -0.41 1.15 24.82
N ALA A 116 0.46 0.14 24.78
CA ALA A 116 1.30 -0.25 25.90
C ALA A 116 2.76 0.15 25.63
N TRP A 117 3.38 0.82 26.59
CA TRP A 117 4.82 1.02 26.63
C TRP A 117 5.35 -0.01 27.63
N ASN A 118 6.09 -1.01 27.16
CA ASN A 118 6.85 -1.89 28.05
C ASN A 118 8.19 -1.26 28.38
#